data_AF-A0A0K1PYK7-F1
#
_entry.id   AF-A0A0K1PYK7-F1
#
_cell.length_a   1.000
_cell.length_b   1.000
_cell.length_c   1.000
_cell.angle_alpha   90.00
_cell.angle_beta   90.00
_cell.angle_gamma   90.00
#
_symmetry.space_group_name_H-M   'P 1'
#
loop_
_entity.id
_entity.type
_entity.pdbx_description
1 polymer ?
#
loop_
_entity_poly.entity_id
_entity_poly.type
_entity_poly.pdbx_seq_one_letter_code
_entity_poly.pdbx_strand_id
1 'polypeptide(L)'
;MTRSSSIALASLALVTLSIGALACGQLATIGSDRSDESALSPNGQPGPADASLDPAPTPDDAAAPPIPQDASLPSPQGTLTCPSSDAGVTYTYDRSCTAASDCVIGFLSIDCCGSQMAYGINAAAKSRFDETALTCGIRGVCDCAAEYVRSEDGATSLYADHHDLQVGCADQRCITYIAK
;
A
#
# COMPACT_ATOMS: atom_id res chain seq x y z
N MET A 1 7.25 29.92 48.31
CA MET A 1 6.37 30.39 47.21
C MET A 1 6.12 29.21 46.28
N THR A 2 5.13 28.39 46.61
CA THR A 2 4.77 27.14 45.92
C THR A 2 3.52 27.40 45.08
N ARG A 3 3.65 27.39 43.75
CA ARG A 3 2.49 27.51 42.84
C ARG A 3 1.93 26.12 42.56
N SER A 4 0.77 25.84 43.16
CA SER A 4 -0.14 24.77 42.76
C SER A 4 -0.65 25.04 41.36
N SER A 5 -0.40 24.12 40.43
CA SER A 5 -1.09 24.09 39.13
C SER A 5 -2.21 23.07 39.21
N SER A 6 -3.45 23.58 39.22
CA SER A 6 -4.68 22.80 39.13
C SER A 6 -4.81 22.20 37.73
N ILE A 7 -4.92 20.87 37.65
CA ILE A 7 -5.25 20.14 36.43
C ILE A 7 -6.77 20.21 36.25
N ALA A 8 -7.22 20.95 35.24
CA ALA A 8 -8.62 20.96 34.82
C ALA A 8 -8.91 19.69 34.00
N LEU A 9 -9.67 18.77 34.59
CA LEU A 9 -10.29 17.65 33.89
C LEU A 9 -11.36 18.22 32.93
N ALA A 10 -11.02 18.32 31.65
CA ALA A 10 -11.98 18.65 30.60
C ALA A 10 -12.82 17.40 30.30
N SER A 11 -14.12 17.51 30.55
CA SER A 11 -15.15 16.50 30.32
C SER A 11 -15.11 15.98 28.87
N LEU A 12 -14.84 14.68 28.73
CA LEU A 12 -15.05 13.93 27.49
C LEU A 12 -16.57 13.80 27.28
N ALA A 13 -17.15 14.64 26.43
CA ALA A 13 -18.50 14.44 25.93
C ALA A 13 -18.47 13.33 24.88
N LEU A 14 -18.86 12.11 25.27
CA LEU A 14 -19.19 11.04 24.32
C LEU A 14 -20.41 11.49 23.51
N VAL A 15 -20.20 11.89 22.26
CA VAL A 15 -21.27 12.01 21.28
C VAL A 15 -21.57 10.59 20.78
N THR A 16 -22.55 9.94 21.42
CA THR A 16 -23.17 8.73 20.88
C THR A 16 -23.96 9.11 19.63
N LEU A 17 -23.38 8.89 18.46
CA LEU A 17 -24.07 9.04 17.18
C LEU A 17 -25.03 7.85 17.03
N SER A 18 -26.32 8.09 17.30
CA SER A 18 -27.40 7.15 17.05
C SER A 18 -27.58 6.97 15.54
N ILE A 19 -27.03 5.88 15.01
CA ILE A 19 -27.32 5.41 13.65
C ILE A 19 -28.77 4.91 13.63
N GLY A 20 -29.65 5.71 13.04
CA GLY A 20 -31.00 5.32 12.73
C GLY A 20 -30.98 4.19 11.70
N ALA A 21 -31.31 2.98 12.14
CA ALA A 21 -31.59 1.86 11.27
C ALA A 21 -32.88 2.14 10.49
N LEU A 22 -32.76 2.52 9.21
CA LEU A 22 -33.84 2.33 8.26
C LEU A 22 -33.86 0.85 7.87
N ALA A 23 -34.76 0.12 8.52
CA ALA A 23 -35.15 -1.22 8.11
C ALA A 23 -36.16 -1.12 6.97
N CYS A 24 -35.87 -1.80 5.86
CA CYS A 24 -36.88 -2.45 5.02
C CYS A 24 -36.18 -3.43 4.08
N GLY A 25 -36.38 -4.73 4.28
CA GLY A 25 -36.10 -5.71 3.21
C GLY A 25 -35.54 -7.07 3.62
N GLN A 26 -36.39 -7.87 4.28
CA GLN A 26 -36.48 -9.33 4.18
C GLN A 26 -35.33 -10.23 4.69
N LEU A 27 -35.67 -10.88 5.81
CA LEU A 27 -35.23 -12.22 6.24
C LEU A 27 -35.18 -13.22 5.08
N ALA A 28 -34.02 -13.87 4.93
CA ALA A 28 -33.94 -15.26 4.54
C ALA A 28 -33.03 -15.99 5.54
N THR A 29 -33.67 -16.74 6.44
CA THR A 29 -33.03 -17.64 7.40
C THR A 29 -33.05 -19.05 6.82
N ILE A 30 -31.89 -19.57 6.42
CA ILE A 30 -31.63 -21.01 6.17
C ILE A 30 -30.09 -21.13 6.14
N GLY A 31 -29.38 -22.01 6.83
CA GLY A 31 -29.68 -23.08 7.75
C GLY A 31 -28.32 -23.65 8.21
N SER A 32 -28.30 -24.18 9.43
CA SER A 32 -27.17 -24.90 10.01
C SER A 32 -26.86 -26.20 9.28
N ASP A 33 -25.68 -26.74 9.60
CA ASP A 33 -25.26 -28.14 9.48
C ASP A 33 -24.78 -28.65 8.11
N ARG A 34 -23.45 -28.78 8.01
CA ARG A 34 -22.83 -29.99 7.46
C ARG A 34 -21.46 -30.25 8.10
N SER A 35 -21.53 -30.96 9.22
CA SER A 35 -20.52 -31.95 9.59
C SER A 35 -20.63 -33.12 8.60
N ASP A 36 -19.50 -33.61 8.09
CA ASP A 36 -19.22 -34.95 7.52
C ASP A 36 -17.85 -34.81 6.80
N GLU A 37 -16.72 -35.18 7.41
CA GLU A 37 -16.16 -36.55 7.49
C GLU A 37 -16.05 -37.30 6.15
N SER A 38 -14.87 -37.89 5.94
CA SER A 38 -14.46 -38.84 4.88
C SER A 38 -13.88 -38.18 3.60
N ALA A 39 -12.70 -38.52 3.10
CA ALA A 39 -11.94 -39.75 3.27
C ALA A 39 -10.43 -39.50 3.18
N LEU A 40 -9.71 -40.30 3.97
CA LEU A 40 -8.32 -40.64 3.76
C LEU A 40 -8.05 -41.00 2.29
N SER A 41 -6.93 -40.53 1.75
CA SER A 41 -6.20 -41.29 0.73
C SER A 41 -4.82 -41.62 1.28
N PRO A 42 -4.62 -42.84 1.82
CA PRO A 42 -3.32 -43.37 2.18
C PRO A 42 -2.88 -44.35 1.09
N ASN A 43 -1.84 -43.99 0.32
CA ASN A 43 -0.96 -44.84 -0.51
C ASN A 43 -0.32 -43.88 -1.53
N GLY A 44 0.95 -43.52 -1.46
CA GLY A 44 2.09 -44.41 -1.25
C GLY A 44 2.75 -44.65 -2.61
N GLN A 45 3.82 -43.92 -2.90
CA GLN A 45 4.88 -44.48 -3.74
C GLN A 45 6.25 -43.97 -3.29
N PRO A 46 7.06 -44.82 -2.62
CA PRO A 46 8.48 -44.57 -2.44
C PRO A 46 9.20 -44.87 -3.75
N GLY A 47 9.76 -43.83 -4.37
CA GLY A 47 10.69 -43.95 -5.50
C GLY A 47 12.13 -44.12 -4.99
N PRO A 48 12.92 -45.05 -5.56
CA PRO A 48 14.18 -45.48 -4.99
C PRO A 48 15.33 -44.48 -5.19
N ALA A 49 16.35 -44.75 -4.38
CA ALA A 49 17.58 -44.01 -4.19
C ALA A 49 18.52 -43.93 -5.41
N ASP A 50 19.48 -43.03 -5.24
CA ASP A 50 20.83 -43.04 -5.80
C ASP A 50 21.01 -42.86 -7.31
N ALA A 51 21.26 -41.60 -7.68
CA ALA A 51 22.30 -41.27 -8.64
C ALA A 51 23.09 -40.06 -8.13
N SER A 52 23.92 -40.32 -7.13
CA SER A 52 25.08 -39.49 -6.79
C SER A 52 26.04 -39.49 -7.98
N LEU A 53 26.06 -38.39 -8.74
CA LEU A 53 27.12 -38.07 -9.69
C LEU A 53 27.65 -36.68 -9.35
N ASP A 54 28.55 -36.65 -8.37
CA ASP A 54 29.48 -35.54 -8.17
C ASP A 54 30.52 -35.51 -9.30
N PRO A 55 31.25 -34.40 -9.50
CA PRO A 55 31.06 -33.54 -10.66
C PRO A 55 32.18 -33.71 -11.69
N ALA A 56 31.88 -33.45 -12.97
CA ALA A 56 32.93 -33.18 -13.94
C ALA A 56 33.57 -31.82 -13.61
N PRO A 57 34.91 -31.73 -13.47
CA PRO A 57 35.58 -30.45 -13.30
C PRO A 57 35.37 -29.62 -14.56
N THR A 58 34.56 -28.57 -14.45
CA THR A 58 34.49 -27.55 -15.51
C THR A 58 35.74 -26.68 -15.42
N PRO A 59 36.36 -26.35 -16.55
CA PRO A 59 37.62 -25.63 -16.59
C PRO A 59 37.53 -24.31 -15.84
N ASP A 60 38.47 -24.18 -14.91
CA ASP A 60 38.87 -22.98 -14.19
C ASP A 60 38.85 -21.70 -15.05
N ASP A 61 38.42 -20.63 -14.37
CA ASP A 61 38.95 -19.26 -14.52
C ASP A 61 38.64 -18.48 -15.81
N ALA A 62 37.40 -18.55 -16.28
CA ALA A 62 36.79 -17.32 -16.79
C ALA A 62 36.39 -16.46 -15.59
N ALA A 63 37.34 -15.71 -15.04
CA ALA A 63 37.12 -14.73 -13.99
C ALA A 63 35.82 -13.97 -14.31
N ALA A 64 34.77 -14.25 -13.54
CA ALA A 64 33.50 -13.56 -13.70
C ALA A 64 33.81 -12.07 -13.57
N PRO A 65 33.40 -11.23 -14.54
CA PRO A 65 33.64 -9.80 -14.45
C PRO A 65 33.13 -9.33 -13.09
N PRO A 66 33.89 -8.49 -12.35
CA PRO A 66 33.50 -8.05 -11.02
C PRO A 66 32.08 -7.49 -11.11
N ILE A 67 31.15 -8.15 -10.41
CA ILE A 67 29.78 -7.68 -10.30
C ILE A 67 29.90 -6.27 -9.72
N PRO A 68 29.36 -5.22 -10.36
CA PRO A 68 29.40 -3.88 -9.81
C PRO A 68 28.68 -3.88 -8.45
N GLN A 69 29.45 -3.94 -7.35
CA GLN A 69 28.91 -3.99 -5.99
C GLN A 69 28.39 -2.63 -5.49
N ASP A 70 28.18 -1.68 -6.40
CA ASP A 70 27.84 -0.30 -6.06
C ASP A 70 26.66 0.24 -6.89
N ALA A 71 25.79 -0.65 -7.36
CA ALA A 71 24.44 -0.23 -7.71
C ALA A 71 23.72 0.07 -6.38
N SER A 72 23.89 1.30 -5.89
CA SER A 72 23.15 1.85 -4.76
C SER A 72 21.69 1.48 -4.91
N LEU A 73 21.24 0.52 -4.11
CA LEU A 73 19.85 0.06 -4.16
C LEU A 73 18.95 1.28 -3.99
N PRO A 74 17.88 1.41 -4.80
CA PRO A 74 16.96 2.53 -4.67
C PRO A 74 16.45 2.57 -3.22
N SER A 75 16.56 3.74 -2.58
CA SER A 75 16.12 3.90 -1.20
C SER A 75 14.66 3.46 -1.07
N PRO A 76 14.31 2.68 -0.04
CA PRO A 76 12.92 2.28 0.22
C PRO A 76 12.04 3.45 0.68
N GLN A 77 12.58 4.68 0.74
CA GLN A 77 11.86 5.87 1.14
C GLN A 77 11.37 6.63 -0.10
N GLY A 78 10.09 7.00 -0.10
CA GLY A 78 9.53 7.97 -1.02
C GLY A 78 9.59 9.39 -0.46
N THR A 79 9.57 10.37 -1.34
CA THR A 79 9.43 11.79 -0.98
C THR A 79 8.15 12.36 -1.59
N LEU A 80 7.45 13.20 -0.83
CA LEU A 80 6.34 14.03 -1.28
C LEU A 80 6.75 15.49 -1.11
N THR A 81 6.78 16.26 -2.19
CA THR A 81 6.99 17.70 -2.13
C THR A 81 5.65 18.40 -2.28
N CYS A 82 5.30 19.22 -1.29
CA CYS A 82 3.98 19.81 -1.21
C CYS A 82 3.96 21.20 -1.87
N PRO A 83 3.15 21.41 -2.91
CA PRO A 83 3.21 22.62 -3.73
C PRO A 83 2.68 23.87 -3.01
N SER A 84 1.91 23.70 -1.94
CA SER A 84 1.16 24.76 -1.25
C SER A 84 1.95 25.56 -0.21
N SER A 85 3.20 25.20 0.06
CA SER A 85 4.07 25.96 0.98
C SER A 85 5.09 26.75 0.18
N ASP A 86 5.23 28.05 0.43
CA ASP A 86 6.21 28.96 -0.21
C ASP A 86 7.68 28.48 -0.09
N ALA A 87 7.94 27.45 0.72
CA ALA A 87 9.25 26.82 0.92
C ALA A 87 9.34 25.34 0.49
N GLY A 88 8.29 24.77 -0.13
CA GLY A 88 8.28 23.38 -0.60
C GLY A 88 8.61 22.36 0.50
N VAL A 89 7.73 22.19 1.49
CA VAL A 89 7.93 21.18 2.53
C VAL A 89 7.94 19.79 1.88
N THR A 90 9.02 19.06 2.14
CA THR A 90 9.20 17.69 1.66
C THR A 90 8.99 16.73 2.82
N TYR A 91 8.08 15.78 2.63
CA TYR A 91 7.82 14.70 3.57
C TYR A 91 8.39 13.40 3.02
N THR A 92 8.87 12.54 3.91
CA THR A 92 9.27 11.18 3.55
C THR A 92 8.20 10.19 3.98
N TYR A 93 8.01 9.15 3.19
CA TYR A 93 7.12 8.03 3.50
C TYR A 93 7.79 6.70 3.17
N ASP A 94 7.36 5.65 3.86
CA ASP A 94 7.92 4.31 3.68
C ASP A 94 7.26 3.62 2.48
N ARG A 95 8.11 3.13 1.57
CA ARG A 95 7.72 2.34 0.40
C ARG A 95 8.25 0.92 0.47
N SER A 96 8.95 0.53 1.54
CA SER A 96 9.50 -0.81 1.64
C SER A 96 8.41 -1.88 1.54
N CYS A 97 8.72 -3.00 0.89
CA CYS A 97 7.85 -4.17 0.86
C CYS A 97 8.65 -5.45 0.66
N THR A 98 8.06 -6.56 1.09
CA THR A 98 8.55 -7.92 0.81
C THR A 98 7.61 -8.66 -0.14
N ALA A 99 6.32 -8.34 -0.10
CA ALA A 99 5.28 -8.87 -0.98
C ALA A 99 4.28 -7.77 -1.38
N ALA A 100 3.48 -8.03 -2.42
CA ALA A 100 2.44 -7.10 -2.85
C ALA A 100 1.38 -6.83 -1.77
N SER A 101 1.13 -7.78 -0.86
CA SER A 101 0.22 -7.60 0.28
C SER A 101 0.69 -6.57 1.31
N ASP A 102 1.99 -6.22 1.30
CA ASP A 102 2.54 -5.18 2.16
C ASP A 102 2.25 -3.78 1.61
N CYS A 103 1.70 -3.69 0.39
CA CYS A 103 1.51 -2.44 -0.32
C CYS A 103 0.05 -2.03 -0.37
N VAL A 104 -0.19 -0.74 -0.23
CA VAL A 104 -1.49 -0.09 -0.39
C VAL A 104 -1.34 1.16 -1.25
N ILE A 105 -2.45 1.58 -1.85
CA ILE A 105 -2.52 2.82 -2.64
C ILE A 105 -2.83 3.99 -1.72
N GLY A 106 -2.05 5.07 -1.82
CA GLY A 106 -2.42 6.38 -1.28
C GLY A 106 -2.51 7.42 -2.37
N PHE A 107 -3.37 8.41 -2.16
CA PHE A 107 -3.63 9.46 -3.14
C PHE A 107 -3.15 10.81 -2.61
N LEU A 108 -2.55 11.60 -3.49
CA LEU A 108 -2.19 12.98 -3.23
C LEU A 108 -2.76 13.85 -4.35
N SER A 109 -3.56 14.85 -4.00
CA SER A 109 -3.98 15.89 -4.94
C SER A 109 -2.77 16.73 -5.37
N ILE A 110 -2.53 16.80 -6.67
CA ILE A 110 -1.39 17.54 -7.24
C ILE A 110 -1.78 18.93 -7.74
N ASP A 111 -3.08 19.17 -7.93
CA ASP A 111 -3.63 20.47 -8.30
C ASP A 111 -4.98 20.73 -7.62
N CYS A 112 -5.53 21.94 -7.83
CA CYS A 112 -6.83 22.32 -7.29
C CYS A 112 -8.03 21.80 -8.11
N CYS A 113 -7.79 21.20 -9.28
CA CYS A 113 -8.83 20.64 -10.15
C CYS A 113 -9.19 19.20 -9.77
N GLY A 114 -8.50 18.65 -8.79
CA GLY A 114 -8.75 17.32 -8.28
C GLY A 114 -7.95 16.23 -9.00
N SER A 115 -6.93 16.59 -9.79
CA SER A 115 -5.99 15.59 -10.30
C SER A 115 -5.27 14.96 -9.12
N GLN A 116 -5.12 13.64 -9.13
CA GLN A 116 -4.42 12.93 -8.08
C GLN A 116 -3.28 12.08 -8.65
N MET A 117 -2.21 12.00 -7.88
CA MET A 117 -1.16 11.02 -8.07
C MET A 117 -1.39 9.87 -7.10
N ALA A 118 -1.41 8.65 -7.62
CA ALA A 118 -1.49 7.42 -6.84
C ALA A 118 -0.08 6.91 -6.52
N TYR A 119 0.22 6.73 -5.23
CA TYR A 119 1.51 6.25 -4.76
C TYR A 119 1.40 4.87 -4.13
N GLY A 120 2.40 4.02 -4.38
CA GLY A 120 2.57 2.76 -3.67
C GLY A 120 3.23 3.00 -2.32
N ILE A 121 2.59 2.59 -1.23
CA ILE A 121 3.03 2.86 0.14
C ILE A 121 3.02 1.55 0.93
N ASN A 122 3.96 1.40 1.87
CA ASN A 122 3.88 0.32 2.84
C ASN A 122 2.58 0.46 3.67
N ALA A 123 1.84 -0.63 3.84
CA ALA A 123 0.56 -0.65 4.54
C ALA A 123 0.64 -0.06 5.96
N ALA A 124 1.74 -0.31 6.69
CA ALA A 124 1.96 0.23 8.03
C ALA A 124 2.17 1.76 8.04
N ALA A 125 2.58 2.36 6.92
CA ALA A 125 2.81 3.79 6.79
C ALA A 125 1.58 4.56 6.27
N LYS A 126 0.49 3.89 5.90
CA LYS A 126 -0.70 4.49 5.27
C LYS A 126 -1.30 5.64 6.07
N SER A 127 -1.51 5.45 7.38
CA SER A 127 -2.12 6.49 8.24
C SER A 127 -1.30 7.79 8.23
N ARG A 128 0.02 7.68 8.35
CA ARG A 128 0.92 8.84 8.33
C ARG A 128 0.96 9.51 6.97
N PHE A 129 0.89 8.73 5.90
CA PHE A 129 0.80 9.25 4.54
C PHE A 129 -0.50 10.06 4.36
N ASP A 130 -1.64 9.56 4.81
CA ASP A 130 -2.94 10.24 4.67
C ASP A 130 -2.96 11.58 5.43
N GLU A 131 -2.44 11.62 6.65
CA GLU A 131 -2.26 12.86 7.42
C GLU A 131 -1.40 13.89 6.68
N THR A 132 -0.33 13.41 6.04
CA THR A 132 0.56 14.24 5.23
C THR A 132 -0.14 14.73 3.97
N ALA A 133 -0.88 13.85 3.28
CA ALA A 133 -1.63 14.20 2.07
C ALA A 133 -2.69 15.27 2.34
N LEU A 134 -3.37 15.23 3.50
CA LEU A 134 -4.29 16.28 3.92
C LEU A 134 -3.60 17.63 4.18
N THR A 135 -2.35 17.59 4.65
CA THR A 135 -1.54 18.80 4.87
C THR A 135 -1.05 19.38 3.54
N CYS A 136 -0.70 18.50 2.60
CA CYS A 136 -0.16 18.85 1.29
C CYS A 136 -1.20 19.19 0.24
N GLY A 137 -2.46 18.82 0.48
CA GLY A 137 -3.58 19.09 -0.41
C GLY A 137 -3.65 20.57 -0.79
N ILE A 138 -3.88 20.81 -2.08
CA ILE A 138 -4.04 22.15 -2.61
C ILE A 138 -5.26 22.79 -1.96
N ARG A 139 -5.09 23.97 -1.37
CA ARG A 139 -6.19 24.76 -0.80
C ARG A 139 -6.63 25.81 -1.80
N GLY A 140 -7.91 25.82 -2.12
CA GLY A 140 -8.52 26.77 -3.05
C GLY A 140 -9.65 26.12 -3.81
N VAL A 141 -10.64 26.92 -4.20
CA VAL A 141 -11.69 26.49 -5.12
C VAL A 141 -11.20 26.85 -6.52
N CYS A 142 -11.06 25.84 -7.39
CA CYS A 142 -10.83 26.06 -8.80
C CYS A 142 -12.09 25.75 -9.60
N ASP A 143 -12.33 26.53 -10.64
CA ASP A 143 -13.47 26.36 -11.56
C ASP A 143 -13.02 25.53 -12.77
N CYS A 144 -12.81 24.24 -12.52
CA CYS A 144 -12.36 23.26 -13.53
C CYS A 144 -13.10 21.93 -13.35
N ALA A 145 -13.08 21.13 -14.42
CA ALA A 145 -13.67 19.80 -14.41
C ALA A 145 -12.88 18.85 -13.50
N ALA A 146 -13.54 17.80 -13.00
CA ALA A 146 -12.88 16.74 -12.24
C ALA A 146 -11.86 16.01 -13.13
N GLU A 147 -10.65 15.86 -12.60
CA GLU A 147 -9.49 15.37 -13.33
C GLU A 147 -9.17 13.89 -13.03
N TYR A 148 -8.13 13.42 -13.71
CA TYR A 148 -7.68 12.05 -13.76
C TYR A 148 -6.82 11.64 -12.56
N VAL A 149 -6.60 10.32 -12.45
CA VAL A 149 -5.62 9.73 -11.51
C VAL A 149 -4.45 9.17 -12.30
N ARG A 150 -3.23 9.57 -11.94
CA ARG A 150 -2.00 9.08 -12.55
C ARG A 150 -1.26 8.14 -11.60
N SER A 151 -0.77 7.00 -12.11
CA SER A 151 0.08 6.06 -11.39
C SER A 151 1.57 6.37 -11.56
N GLU A 152 2.42 5.67 -10.80
CA GLU A 152 3.87 5.90 -10.80
C GLU A 152 4.59 5.45 -12.07
N ASP A 153 4.00 4.53 -12.84
CA ASP A 153 4.45 4.20 -14.21
C ASP A 153 4.10 5.29 -15.24
N GLY A 154 3.42 6.35 -14.81
CA GLY A 154 3.01 7.48 -15.61
C GLY A 154 1.73 7.28 -16.40
N ALA A 155 1.09 6.11 -16.32
CA ALA A 155 -0.22 5.85 -16.91
C ALA A 155 -1.34 6.55 -16.14
N THR A 156 -2.48 6.71 -16.81
CA THR A 156 -3.64 7.43 -16.28
C THR A 156 -4.85 6.51 -16.26
N SER A 157 -5.55 6.47 -15.13
CA SER A 157 -6.79 5.72 -14.99
C SER A 157 -7.88 6.28 -15.90
N LEU A 158 -8.59 5.40 -16.59
CA LEU A 158 -9.70 5.78 -17.48
C LEU A 158 -11.07 5.73 -16.79
N TYR A 159 -11.12 5.21 -15.57
CA TYR A 159 -12.36 4.98 -14.84
C TYR A 159 -12.48 5.92 -13.64
N ALA A 160 -13.70 6.39 -13.39
CA ALA A 160 -13.96 7.32 -12.29
C ALA A 160 -13.79 6.68 -10.89
N ASP A 161 -13.90 5.35 -10.79
CA ASP A 161 -13.67 4.58 -9.56
C ASP A 161 -12.26 3.97 -9.48
N HIS A 162 -11.43 4.19 -10.50
CA HIS A 162 -10.02 3.77 -10.57
C HIS A 162 -9.80 2.27 -10.33
N HIS A 163 -10.73 1.40 -10.71
CA HIS A 163 -10.59 -0.06 -10.52
C HIS A 163 -9.50 -0.70 -11.39
N ASP A 164 -8.97 0.04 -12.37
CA ASP A 164 -7.81 -0.32 -13.18
C ASP A 164 -6.48 -0.04 -12.46
N LEU A 165 -6.48 0.73 -11.38
CA LEU A 165 -5.29 1.04 -10.60
C LEU A 165 -4.93 -0.13 -9.66
N GLN A 166 -3.69 -0.59 -9.74
CA GLN A 166 -3.15 -1.64 -8.89
C GLN A 166 -1.87 -1.19 -8.16
N VAL A 167 -1.49 -1.96 -7.15
CA VAL A 167 -0.25 -1.79 -6.41
C VAL A 167 0.52 -3.11 -6.38
N GLY A 168 1.84 -3.03 -6.50
CA GLY A 168 2.73 -4.18 -6.45
C GLY A 168 4.00 -3.88 -5.67
N CYS A 169 4.73 -4.95 -5.33
CA CYS A 169 6.07 -4.85 -4.75
C CYS A 169 7.10 -5.16 -5.84
N ALA A 170 7.87 -4.15 -6.25
CA ALA A 170 8.94 -4.27 -7.23
C ALA A 170 10.24 -3.68 -6.66
N ASP A 171 11.36 -4.39 -6.79
CA ASP A 171 12.65 -3.95 -6.25
C ASP A 171 12.60 -3.54 -4.77
N GLN A 172 11.86 -4.32 -3.97
CA GLN A 172 11.59 -4.06 -2.54
C GLN A 172 10.88 -2.73 -2.26
N ARG A 173 10.15 -2.20 -3.25
CA ARG A 173 9.41 -0.94 -3.16
C ARG A 173 7.97 -1.11 -3.66
N CYS A 174 7.03 -0.54 -2.91
CA CYS A 174 5.65 -0.42 -3.33
C CYS A 174 5.59 0.56 -4.51
N ILE A 175 4.96 0.12 -5.59
CA ILE A 175 4.72 0.89 -6.82
C ILE A 175 3.25 0.78 -7.23
N THR A 176 2.70 1.82 -7.85
CA THR A 176 1.39 1.77 -8.50
C THR A 176 1.52 1.70 -10.02
N TYR A 177 0.56 1.06 -10.67
CA TYR A 177 0.47 0.95 -12.12
C TYR A 177 -0.99 0.79 -12.56
N ILE A 178 -1.29 1.04 -13.84
CA ILE A 178 -2.60 0.74 -14.43
C ILE A 178 -2.57 -0.65 -15.06
N ALA A 179 -3.46 -1.54 -14.63
CA ALA A 179 -3.67 -2.84 -15.24
C ALA A 179 -4.36 -2.69 -16.60
N LYS A 180 -3.88 -3.46 -17.60
CA LYS A 180 -4.41 -3.47 -18.97
C LYS A 180 -5.30 -4.67 -19.22
#